data_AF-C5DZM1-F1
#
_entry.id   AF-C5DZM1-F1
#
_cell.length_a   1.000
_cell.length_b   1.000
_cell.length_c   1.000
_cell.angle_alpha   90.00
_cell.angle_beta   90.00
_cell.angle_gamma   90.00
#
_symmetry.space_group_name_H-M   'P 1'
#
loop_
_entity.id
_entity.type
_entity.pdbx_description
1 polymer ?
#
loop_
_entity_poly.entity_id
_entity_poly.type
_entity_poly.pdbx_seq_one_letter_code
_entity_poly.pdbx_strand_id
1 'polypeptide(L)'
;MNLILWLQILFVATVSANTESFLLHVPSDFPLRKNSDEPSSYPRYISLHNSNLAKTTFFSGIEGPTYIELKSLQVDETYQIKICWTALDPVSITDIDWIVIPHSTEFQNTKSDEARIFIKFNVVADSWPPLNQLTKIPINVSVINTKLGIPVDLYKIIIYIGLVMTITFWINGRTNLYELLKNL
;
A
#
# COMPACT_ATOMS: atom_id res chain seq x y z
N MET A 1 1.40 34.28 23.91
CA MET A 1 1.00 33.72 22.60
C MET A 1 1.98 32.64 22.11
N ASN A 2 3.30 32.86 22.19
CA ASN A 2 4.30 31.89 21.70
C ASN A 2 4.32 30.55 22.47
N LEU A 3 4.06 30.53 23.79
CA LEU A 3 4.08 29.29 24.60
C LEU A 3 2.97 28.30 24.17
N ILE A 4 1.76 28.81 23.85
CA ILE A 4 0.65 27.98 23.37
C ILE A 4 0.95 27.44 21.98
N LEU A 5 1.60 28.24 21.12
CA LEU A 5 2.05 27.80 19.80
C LEU A 5 3.11 26.69 19.91
N TRP A 6 4.08 26.84 20.81
CA TRP A 6 5.08 25.81 21.09
C TRP A 6 4.47 24.55 21.71
N LEU A 7 3.50 24.69 22.61
CA LEU A 7 2.74 23.56 23.17
C LEU A 7 1.95 22.84 22.05
N GLN A 8 1.29 23.58 21.17
CA GLN A 8 0.54 23.02 20.04
C GLN A 8 1.44 22.30 19.03
N ILE A 9 2.66 22.82 18.79
CA ILE A 9 3.69 22.15 17.98
C ILE A 9 4.21 20.88 18.69
N LEU A 10 4.35 20.90 20.02
CA LEU A 10 4.72 19.72 20.82
C LEU A 10 3.61 18.65 20.86
N PHE A 11 2.34 19.06 20.73
CA PHE A 11 1.18 18.17 20.57
C PHE A 11 0.97 17.67 19.15
N VAL A 12 1.77 18.13 18.17
CA VAL A 12 1.94 17.41 16.91
C VAL A 12 2.77 16.17 17.22
N ALA A 13 2.12 15.17 17.83
CA ALA A 13 2.69 13.85 18.02
C ALA A 13 3.06 13.33 16.64
N THR A 14 4.36 13.34 16.33
CA THR A 14 4.89 12.74 15.12
C THR A 14 4.73 11.24 15.25
N VAL A 15 3.60 10.72 14.80
CA VAL A 15 3.40 9.28 14.66
C VAL A 15 4.23 8.85 13.46
N SER A 16 5.39 8.24 13.73
CA SER A 16 6.15 7.56 12.69
C SER A 16 5.38 6.33 12.27
N ALA A 17 5.16 6.16 10.98
CA ALA A 17 4.61 4.94 10.42
C ALA A 17 5.72 4.24 9.64
N ASN A 18 5.93 2.96 9.93
CA ASN A 18 6.84 2.15 9.15
C ASN A 18 6.09 1.64 7.93
N THR A 19 6.77 1.60 6.79
CA THR A 19 6.20 1.13 5.53
C THR A 19 7.23 0.27 4.83
N GLU A 20 6.85 -0.96 4.55
CA GLU A 20 7.62 -1.86 3.69
C GLU A 20 6.90 -2.03 2.37
N SER A 21 7.65 -2.17 1.28
CA SER A 21 7.06 -2.34 -0.04
C SER A 21 7.88 -3.22 -0.96
N PHE A 22 7.19 -3.94 -1.83
CA PHE A 22 7.79 -4.75 -2.87
C PHE A 22 6.92 -4.75 -4.13
N LEU A 23 7.49 -5.22 -5.24
CA LEU A 23 6.80 -5.36 -6.51
C LEU A 23 6.44 -6.83 -6.75
N LEU A 24 5.20 -7.07 -7.14
CA LEU A 24 4.69 -8.34 -7.59
C LEU A 24 4.36 -8.23 -9.08
N HIS A 25 5.04 -9.01 -9.92
CA HIS A 25 4.68 -9.12 -11.34
C HIS A 25 3.83 -10.37 -11.55
N VAL A 26 2.67 -10.20 -12.19
CA VAL A 26 1.78 -11.31 -12.56
C VAL A 26 2.12 -11.72 -13.99
N PRO A 27 2.62 -12.93 -14.22
CA PRO A 27 3.08 -13.32 -15.54
C PRO A 27 1.91 -13.52 -16.51
N SER A 28 2.19 -13.38 -17.80
CA SER A 28 1.18 -13.43 -18.88
C SER A 28 0.43 -14.77 -18.99
N ASP A 29 1.07 -15.85 -18.56
CA ASP A 29 0.56 -17.22 -18.55
C ASP A 29 -0.14 -17.59 -17.23
N PHE A 30 -0.26 -16.66 -16.29
CA PHE A 30 -0.97 -16.90 -15.04
C PHE A 30 -2.45 -17.21 -15.32
N PRO A 31 -3.00 -18.33 -14.84
CA PRO A 31 -4.36 -18.76 -15.17
C PRO A 31 -5.40 -17.94 -14.40
N LEU A 32 -5.59 -16.68 -14.81
CA LEU A 32 -6.60 -15.78 -14.27
C LEU A 32 -7.94 -16.04 -14.94
N ARG A 33 -8.97 -16.26 -14.13
CA ARG A 33 -10.34 -16.22 -14.63
C ARG A 33 -10.73 -14.76 -14.84
N LYS A 34 -11.03 -14.40 -16.09
CA LYS A 34 -11.58 -13.08 -16.42
C LYS A 34 -12.91 -12.91 -15.68
N ASN A 35 -12.91 -12.04 -14.66
CA ASN A 35 -14.09 -11.55 -13.94
C ASN A 35 -14.83 -12.56 -13.06
N SER A 36 -14.23 -12.97 -11.94
CA SER A 36 -15.03 -13.44 -10.81
C SER A 36 -15.40 -12.24 -9.93
N ASP A 37 -16.64 -11.75 -10.05
CA ASP A 37 -17.23 -10.85 -9.03
C ASP A 37 -17.53 -11.59 -7.72
N GLU A 38 -17.28 -12.90 -7.71
CA GLU A 38 -17.46 -13.74 -6.55
C GLU A 38 -16.50 -13.35 -5.41
N PRO A 39 -17.00 -13.19 -4.18
CA PRO A 39 -16.18 -12.92 -3.03
C PRO A 39 -15.17 -14.06 -2.82
N SER A 40 -13.98 -13.74 -2.32
CA SER A 40 -13.00 -14.79 -2.07
C SER A 40 -13.52 -15.80 -1.04
N SER A 41 -13.22 -17.09 -1.27
CA SER A 41 -13.33 -18.14 -0.25
C SER A 41 -12.46 -17.88 0.98
N TYR A 42 -11.40 -17.08 0.86
CA TYR A 42 -10.52 -16.73 1.95
C TYR A 42 -10.95 -15.42 2.62
N PRO A 43 -11.03 -15.36 3.96
CA PRO A 43 -11.63 -14.22 4.66
C PRO A 43 -10.81 -12.93 4.58
N ARG A 44 -9.49 -13.01 4.40
CA ARG A 44 -8.60 -11.84 4.31
C ARG A 44 -8.14 -11.65 2.88
N TYR A 45 -8.86 -10.83 2.13
CA TYR A 45 -8.53 -10.57 0.72
C TYR A 45 -8.56 -9.08 0.38
N ILE A 46 -7.81 -8.71 -0.65
CA ILE A 46 -7.85 -7.41 -1.31
C ILE A 46 -8.20 -7.66 -2.78
N SER A 47 -9.27 -7.03 -3.26
CA SER A 47 -9.66 -7.09 -4.67
C SER A 47 -9.35 -5.78 -5.37
N LEU A 48 -8.73 -5.86 -6.55
CA LEU A 48 -8.52 -4.73 -7.47
C LEU A 48 -9.61 -4.65 -8.55
N HIS A 49 -10.78 -5.21 -8.28
CA HIS A 49 -11.90 -5.16 -9.23
C HIS A 49 -12.26 -3.70 -9.57
N ASN A 50 -12.19 -3.35 -10.86
CA ASN A 50 -12.41 -2.00 -11.38
C ASN A 50 -11.59 -0.88 -10.70
N SER A 51 -10.44 -1.20 -10.10
CA SER A 51 -9.59 -0.21 -9.46
C SER A 51 -8.10 -0.51 -9.68
N ASN A 52 -7.30 0.54 -9.85
CA ASN A 52 -5.84 0.44 -9.87
C ASN A 52 -5.24 0.51 -8.45
N LEU A 53 -6.05 0.72 -7.43
CA LEU A 53 -5.63 0.88 -6.05
C LEU A 53 -6.68 0.25 -5.13
N ALA A 54 -6.24 -0.61 -4.24
CA ALA A 54 -7.07 -1.12 -3.15
C ALA A 54 -6.28 -1.07 -1.84
N LYS A 55 -6.96 -0.73 -0.74
CA LYS A 55 -6.37 -0.69 0.59
C LYS A 55 -7.34 -1.27 1.61
N THR A 56 -6.81 -2.07 2.54
CA THR A 56 -7.56 -2.64 3.66
C THR A 56 -6.68 -2.70 4.89
N THR A 57 -7.29 -2.50 6.05
CA THR A 57 -6.66 -2.72 7.35
C THR A 57 -6.98 -4.13 7.84
N PHE A 58 -5.95 -4.89 8.17
CA PHE A 58 -6.08 -6.23 8.75
C PHE A 58 -5.53 -6.25 10.17
N PHE A 59 -6.30 -6.84 11.08
CA PHE A 59 -5.87 -7.05 12.46
C PHE A 59 -5.05 -8.34 12.54
N SER A 60 -3.73 -8.18 12.52
CA SER A 60 -2.78 -9.30 12.50
C SER A 60 -2.34 -9.64 13.92
N GLY A 61 -2.23 -10.93 14.23
CA GLY A 61 -1.64 -11.38 15.48
C GLY A 61 -0.13 -11.49 15.38
N ILE A 62 0.52 -11.63 16.53
CA ILE A 62 1.97 -11.83 16.63
C ILE A 62 2.33 -13.33 16.47
N GLU A 63 1.33 -14.21 16.52
CA GLU A 63 1.50 -15.66 16.39
C GLU A 63 1.43 -16.11 14.92
N GLY A 64 2.59 -16.17 14.27
CA GLY A 64 2.78 -16.80 12.98
C GLY A 64 2.49 -15.92 11.75
N PRO A 65 2.62 -16.50 10.55
CA PRO A 65 2.48 -15.77 9.30
C PRO A 65 1.04 -15.33 9.06
N THR A 66 0.88 -14.07 8.67
CA THR A 66 -0.36 -13.54 8.13
C THR A 66 -0.37 -13.70 6.63
N TYR A 67 -1.48 -14.25 6.11
CA TYR A 67 -1.74 -14.38 4.68
C TYR A 67 -2.88 -13.46 4.26
N ILE A 68 -2.73 -12.81 3.11
CA ILE A 68 -3.76 -11.97 2.50
C ILE A 68 -3.85 -12.35 1.02
N GLU A 69 -5.03 -12.74 0.56
CA GLU A 69 -5.26 -13.07 -0.85
C GLU A 69 -5.41 -11.83 -1.71
N LEU A 70 -4.81 -11.86 -2.90
CA LEU A 70 -4.99 -10.84 -3.93
C LEU A 70 -5.95 -11.33 -5.01
N LYS A 71 -7.01 -10.56 -5.26
CA LYS A 71 -8.08 -10.87 -6.22
C LYS A 71 -8.16 -9.82 -7.32
N SER A 72 -8.72 -10.23 -8.45
CA SER A 72 -8.94 -9.38 -9.62
C SER A 72 -7.66 -8.73 -10.14
N LEU A 73 -6.54 -9.46 -10.06
CA LEU A 73 -5.30 -9.09 -10.71
C LEU A 73 -5.43 -9.29 -12.22
N GLN A 74 -4.70 -8.51 -12.99
CA GLN A 74 -4.59 -8.60 -14.43
C GLN A 74 -3.26 -9.28 -14.77
N VAL A 75 -3.27 -10.09 -15.85
CA VAL A 75 -2.06 -10.72 -16.39
C VAL A 75 -1.14 -9.67 -16.98
N ASP A 76 0.18 -9.93 -16.92
CA ASP A 76 1.23 -9.07 -17.45
C ASP A 76 1.25 -7.66 -16.84
N GLU A 77 0.75 -7.53 -15.61
CA GLU A 77 0.78 -6.30 -14.83
C GLU A 77 1.72 -6.44 -13.63
N THR A 78 2.23 -5.31 -13.16
CA THR A 78 3.06 -5.23 -11.96
C THR A 78 2.34 -4.44 -10.89
N TYR A 79 2.29 -4.98 -9.69
CA TYR A 79 1.63 -4.37 -8.55
C TYR A 79 2.65 -4.00 -7.47
N GLN A 80 2.61 -2.76 -6.99
CA GLN A 80 3.31 -2.35 -5.78
C GLN A 80 2.44 -2.67 -4.58
N ILE A 81 2.98 -3.49 -3.70
CA ILE A 81 2.35 -3.86 -2.44
C ILE A 81 3.04 -3.06 -1.35
N LYS A 82 2.27 -2.37 -0.52
CA LYS A 82 2.77 -1.61 0.64
C LYS A 82 2.09 -2.10 1.89
N ILE A 83 2.90 -2.43 2.89
CA ILE A 83 2.47 -2.89 4.21
C ILE A 83 2.90 -1.80 5.20
N CYS A 84 1.93 -1.13 5.81
CA CYS A 84 2.16 -0.01 6.71
C CYS A 84 1.62 -0.32 8.11
N TRP A 85 2.39 0.03 9.13
CA TRP A 85 1.98 -0.05 10.53
C TRP A 85 2.48 1.16 11.30
N THR A 86 1.87 1.44 12.45
CA THR A 86 2.26 2.57 13.28
C THR A 86 3.39 2.17 14.22
N ALA A 87 4.36 3.07 14.45
CA ALA A 87 5.39 2.88 15.47
C ALA A 87 4.83 2.96 16.91
N LEU A 88 3.56 3.38 17.08
CA LEU A 88 2.86 3.26 18.36
C LEU A 88 2.64 1.78 18.75
N ASP A 89 2.53 0.90 17.76
CA ASP A 89 2.46 -0.54 17.95
C ASP A 89 3.90 -1.06 17.85
N PRO A 90 4.52 -1.52 18.95
CA PRO A 90 5.95 -1.84 18.97
C PRO A 90 6.17 -3.24 18.39
N VAL A 91 5.96 -3.34 17.07
CA VAL A 91 6.14 -4.55 16.27
C VAL A 91 7.00 -4.27 15.06
N SER A 92 7.67 -5.31 14.61
CA SER A 92 8.40 -5.35 13.35
C SER A 92 7.72 -6.33 12.40
N ILE A 93 7.60 -5.94 11.12
CA ILE A 93 7.12 -6.85 10.08
C ILE A 93 8.32 -7.44 9.36
N THR A 94 8.39 -8.77 9.33
CA THR A 94 9.50 -9.53 8.75
C THR A 94 8.99 -10.58 7.77
N ASP A 95 9.92 -11.19 7.02
CA ASP A 95 9.63 -12.27 6.07
C ASP A 95 8.50 -11.94 5.09
N ILE A 96 8.52 -10.71 4.56
CA ILE A 96 7.55 -10.24 3.57
C ILE A 96 7.85 -10.94 2.24
N ASP A 97 6.86 -11.70 1.76
CA ASP A 97 6.96 -12.45 0.53
C ASP A 97 5.57 -12.62 -0.10
N TRP A 98 5.52 -13.24 -1.28
CA TRP A 98 4.29 -13.66 -1.92
C TRP A 98 4.39 -15.12 -2.35
N ILE A 99 3.26 -15.80 -2.35
CA ILE A 99 3.17 -17.21 -2.74
C ILE A 99 2.01 -17.42 -3.69
N VAL A 100 2.19 -18.38 -4.60
CA VAL A 100 1.12 -18.85 -5.49
C VAL A 100 0.62 -20.18 -4.96
N ILE A 101 -0.68 -20.26 -4.76
CA ILE A 101 -1.37 -21.51 -4.45
C ILE A 101 -2.00 -22.02 -5.75
N PRO A 102 -1.60 -23.20 -6.25
CA PRO A 102 -2.18 -23.77 -7.46
C PRO A 102 -3.68 -24.03 -7.31
N HIS A 103 -4.36 -24.13 -8.46
CA HIS A 103 -5.76 -24.51 -8.53
C HIS A 103 -6.04 -25.83 -7.78
N SER A 104 -7.23 -25.93 -7.21
CA SER A 104 -7.74 -27.09 -6.48
C SER A 104 -6.82 -27.59 -5.34
N THR A 105 -5.92 -26.73 -4.84
CA THR A 105 -5.04 -27.04 -3.70
C THR A 105 -5.62 -26.44 -2.42
N GLU A 106 -5.68 -27.23 -1.36
CA GLU A 106 -6.10 -26.78 -0.04
C GLU A 106 -5.01 -25.92 0.61
N PHE A 107 -5.39 -24.75 1.09
CA PHE A 107 -4.50 -23.83 1.79
C PHE A 107 -5.28 -23.08 2.87
N GLN A 108 -4.80 -23.14 4.12
CA GLN A 108 -5.44 -22.48 5.27
C GLN A 108 -6.95 -22.80 5.39
N ASN A 109 -7.32 -24.08 5.24
CA ASN A 109 -8.70 -24.59 5.23
C ASN A 109 -9.59 -24.01 4.11
N THR A 110 -8.99 -23.44 3.06
CA THR A 110 -9.71 -22.93 1.89
C THR A 110 -9.21 -23.60 0.62
N LYS A 111 -10.15 -23.94 -0.26
CA LYS A 111 -9.88 -24.55 -1.56
C LYS A 111 -10.60 -23.73 -2.61
N SER A 112 -9.92 -23.48 -3.72
CA SER A 112 -10.47 -22.77 -4.88
C SER A 112 -10.05 -23.49 -6.14
N ASP A 113 -10.89 -23.46 -7.17
CA ASP A 113 -10.59 -24.04 -8.48
C ASP A 113 -9.70 -23.12 -9.34
N GLU A 114 -9.35 -21.95 -8.82
CA GLU A 114 -8.46 -20.98 -9.47
C GLU A 114 -7.10 -20.95 -8.77
N ALA A 115 -6.05 -20.57 -9.50
CA ALA A 115 -4.76 -20.26 -8.90
C ALA A 115 -4.89 -18.94 -8.12
N ARG A 116 -4.32 -18.89 -6.92
CA ARG A 116 -4.47 -17.78 -5.98
C ARG A 116 -3.11 -17.21 -5.63
N ILE A 117 -3.01 -15.89 -5.56
CA ILE A 117 -1.79 -15.20 -5.11
C ILE A 117 -2.04 -14.67 -3.70
N PHE A 118 -1.14 -14.99 -2.78
CA PHE A 118 -1.18 -14.51 -1.41
C PHE A 118 0.06 -13.69 -1.09
N ILE A 119 -0.14 -12.60 -0.35
CA ILE A 119 0.93 -11.93 0.38
C ILE A 119 1.11 -12.65 1.71
N LYS A 120 2.36 -12.88 2.10
CA LYS A 120 2.77 -13.44 3.38
C LYS A 120 3.67 -12.45 4.11
N PHE A 121 3.45 -12.29 5.40
CA PHE A 121 4.38 -11.58 6.28
C PHE A 121 4.24 -12.07 7.72
N ASN A 122 5.30 -11.91 8.52
CA ASN A 122 5.32 -12.19 9.94
C ASN A 122 5.25 -10.87 10.73
N VAL A 123 4.49 -10.87 11.83
CA VAL A 123 4.48 -9.75 12.77
C VAL A 123 5.19 -10.21 14.03
N VAL A 124 6.30 -9.57 14.37
CA VAL A 124 7.14 -9.92 15.51
C VAL A 124 7.08 -8.79 16.53
N ALA A 125 6.89 -9.12 17.81
CA ALA A 125 6.93 -8.12 18.88
C ALA A 125 8.35 -7.55 19.02
N ASP A 126 8.46 -6.23 18.99
CA ASP A 126 9.72 -5.48 19.14
C ASP A 126 9.57 -4.49 20.29
N SER A 127 9.27 -5.02 21.48
CA SER A 127 8.94 -4.23 22.65
C SER A 127 9.44 -4.86 23.95
N TRP A 128 9.81 -3.99 24.90
CA TRP A 128 9.91 -4.34 26.30
C TRP A 128 9.01 -3.41 27.13
N PRO A 129 8.08 -3.93 27.96
CA PRO A 129 7.80 -5.34 28.20
C PRO A 129 7.21 -6.06 26.97
N PRO A 130 7.26 -7.40 26.91
CA PRO A 130 6.71 -8.15 25.79
C PRO A 130 5.21 -7.90 25.60
N LEU A 131 4.79 -7.73 24.35
CA LEU A 131 3.38 -7.63 24.00
C LEU A 131 2.65 -8.93 24.37
N ASN A 132 1.38 -8.79 24.76
CA ASN A 132 0.49 -9.93 24.92
C ASN A 132 0.29 -10.63 23.56
N GLN A 133 0.39 -11.95 23.53
CA GLN A 133 0.16 -12.77 22.33
C GLN A 133 -1.23 -12.57 21.71
N LEU A 134 -2.23 -12.22 22.53
CA LEU A 134 -3.59 -11.95 22.09
C LEU A 134 -3.74 -10.57 21.43
N THR A 135 -2.74 -9.69 21.53
CA THR A 135 -2.78 -8.36 20.92
C THR A 135 -2.88 -8.48 19.40
N LYS A 136 -3.83 -7.76 18.82
CA LYS A 136 -3.99 -7.64 17.37
C LYS A 136 -3.53 -6.26 16.92
N ILE A 137 -2.59 -6.23 16.00
CA ILE A 137 -2.02 -5.00 15.46
C ILE A 137 -2.72 -4.64 14.14
N PRO A 138 -3.20 -3.41 13.97
CA PRO A 138 -3.77 -2.94 12.71
C PRO A 138 -2.66 -2.75 11.67
N ILE A 139 -2.62 -3.63 10.67
CA ILE A 139 -1.70 -3.55 9.54
C ILE A 139 -2.47 -3.07 8.32
N ASN A 140 -2.06 -1.92 7.77
CA ASN A 140 -2.64 -1.40 6.54
C ASN A 140 -1.91 -2.00 5.35
N VAL A 141 -2.62 -2.73 4.52
CA VAL A 141 -2.07 -3.29 3.28
C VAL A 141 -2.73 -2.59 2.11
N SER A 142 -1.90 -2.06 1.22
CA SER A 142 -2.34 -1.44 -0.03
C SER A 142 -1.66 -2.09 -1.22
N VAL A 143 -2.42 -2.22 -2.29
CA VAL A 143 -1.99 -2.84 -3.54
C VAL A 143 -2.30 -1.84 -4.65
N ILE A 144 -1.27 -1.47 -5.39
CA ILE A 144 -1.34 -0.41 -6.40
C ILE A 144 -0.81 -0.96 -7.71
N ASN A 145 -1.57 -0.83 -8.79
CA ASN A 145 -1.08 -1.15 -10.12
C ASN A 145 0.03 -0.16 -10.51
N THR A 146 1.11 -0.67 -11.09
CA THR A 146 2.26 0.09 -11.58
C THR A 146 2.42 -0.11 -13.07
N LYS A 147 2.54 1.00 -13.80
CA LYS A 147 2.84 1.02 -15.23
C LYS A 147 4.21 1.65 -15.41
N LEU A 148 5.07 1.07 -16.24
CA LEU A 148 6.42 1.60 -16.48
C LEU A 148 7.22 1.88 -15.19
N GLY A 149 7.00 1.10 -14.13
CA GLY A 149 7.63 1.28 -12.82
C GLY A 149 7.06 2.41 -11.96
N ILE A 150 6.01 3.11 -12.42
CA ILE A 150 5.36 4.20 -11.68
C ILE A 150 3.95 3.77 -11.26
N PRO A 151 3.56 3.93 -9.98
CA PRO A 151 2.19 3.68 -9.55
C PRO A 151 1.18 4.55 -10.30
N VAL A 152 0.07 3.95 -10.76
CA VAL A 152 -0.85 4.58 -11.71
C VAL A 152 -1.48 5.87 -11.14
N ASP A 153 -1.63 5.96 -9.83
CA ASP A 153 -2.13 7.12 -9.10
C ASP A 153 -1.18 8.33 -9.16
N LEU A 154 0.14 8.12 -9.25
CA LEU A 154 1.12 9.21 -9.34
C LEU A 154 1.11 9.94 -10.69
N TYR A 155 0.65 9.32 -11.78
CA TYR A 155 0.64 9.98 -13.09
C TYR A 155 -0.17 11.26 -13.11
N LYS A 156 -1.32 11.30 -12.41
CA LYS A 156 -2.15 12.50 -12.33
C LYS A 156 -1.40 13.66 -11.68
N ILE A 157 -0.62 13.37 -10.65
CA ILE A 157 0.20 14.34 -9.94
C ILE A 157 1.35 14.82 -10.82
N ILE A 158 2.04 13.90 -11.51
CA ILE A 158 3.14 14.25 -12.43
C ILE A 158 2.64 15.17 -13.55
N ILE A 159 1.52 14.84 -14.18
CA ILE A 159 0.91 15.67 -15.23
C ILE A 159 0.53 17.05 -14.67
N TYR A 160 -0.08 17.09 -13.49
CA TYR A 160 -0.45 18.35 -12.83
C TYR A 160 0.79 19.24 -12.57
N ILE A 161 1.85 18.68 -12.00
CA ILE A 161 3.10 19.40 -11.73
C ILE A 161 3.71 19.93 -13.05
N GLY A 162 3.77 19.09 -14.09
CA GLY A 162 4.25 19.50 -15.41
C GLY A 162 3.45 20.66 -16.01
N LEU A 163 2.13 20.63 -15.86
CA LEU A 163 1.23 21.66 -16.36
C LEU A 163 1.43 22.98 -15.60
N VAL A 164 1.47 22.94 -14.26
CA VAL A 164 1.72 24.11 -13.42
C VAL A 164 3.08 24.73 -13.71
N MET A 165 4.14 23.91 -13.84
CA MET A 165 5.47 24.40 -14.21
C MET A 165 5.48 25.07 -15.58
N THR A 166 4.82 24.48 -16.58
CA THR A 166 4.75 25.03 -17.94
C THR A 166 4.01 26.37 -17.97
N ILE A 167 2.86 26.46 -17.30
CA ILE A 167 2.10 27.72 -17.19
C ILE A 167 2.93 28.76 -16.45
N THR A 168 3.53 28.42 -15.32
CA THR A 168 4.33 29.36 -14.52
C THR A 168 5.51 29.87 -15.33
N PHE A 169 6.20 28.99 -16.04
CA PHE A 169 7.31 29.36 -16.92
C PHE A 169 6.84 30.28 -18.05
N TRP A 170 5.73 29.96 -18.70
CA TRP A 170 5.17 30.76 -19.79
C TRP A 170 4.74 32.15 -19.33
N ILE A 171 4.06 32.24 -18.19
CA ILE A 171 3.67 33.51 -17.58
C ILE A 171 4.93 34.30 -17.22
N ASN A 172 5.87 33.71 -16.46
CA ASN A 172 7.07 34.42 -16.02
C ASN A 172 7.90 34.93 -17.21
N GLY A 173 8.02 34.14 -18.28
CA GLY A 173 8.71 34.54 -19.51
C GLY A 173 7.99 35.65 -20.30
N ARG A 174 6.67 35.84 -20.12
CA ARG A 174 5.87 36.86 -20.81
C ARG A 174 5.72 38.15 -20.01
N THR A 175 5.59 38.07 -18.69
CA THR A 175 5.23 39.22 -17.85
C THR A 175 6.37 39.75 -16.99
N ASN A 176 7.57 39.17 -17.07
CA ASN A 176 8.73 39.55 -16.25
C ASN A 176 8.31 39.84 -14.80
N LEU A 177 7.50 38.93 -14.22
CA LEU A 177 6.83 39.11 -12.92
C LEU A 177 7.81 39.47 -11.82
N TYR A 178 9.05 39.02 -11.94
CA TYR A 178 10.14 39.41 -11.06
C TYR A 178 10.38 40.93 -11.02
N GLU A 179 10.44 41.62 -12.16
CA GLU A 179 10.59 43.07 -12.19
C GLU A 179 9.34 43.79 -11.66
N LEU A 180 8.17 43.22 -11.91
CA LEU A 180 6.90 43.79 -11.46
C LEU A 180 6.73 43.66 -9.94
N LEU A 181 7.15 42.55 -9.35
CA LEU A 181 7.16 42.32 -7.89
C LEU A 181 8.32 43.02 -7.17
N LYS A 182 9.44 43.26 -7.85
CA LYS A 182 10.58 44.00 -7.30
C LYS A 182 10.28 45.49 -7.09
N ASN A 183 9.34 46.04 -7.87
CA ASN A 183 8.93 47.44 -7.83
C ASN A 183 7.68 47.68 -6.97
N LEU A 184 7.17 46.65 -6.29
CA LEU A 184 6.14 46.70 -5.25
C LEU A 184 6.80 46.63 -3.87
#